data_AF-A0A9Q8V599-F1
#
_entry.id   AF-A0A9Q8V599-F1
#
_cell.length_a   1.000
_cell.length_b   1.000
_cell.length_c   1.000
_cell.angle_alpha   90.00
_cell.angle_beta   90.00
_cell.angle_gamma   90.00
#
_symmetry.space_group_name_H-M   'P 1'
#
loop_
_entity.id
_entity.type
_entity.pdbx_description
1 polymer ?
#
loop_
_entity_poly.entity_id
_entity_poly.type
_entity_poly.pdbx_seq_one_letter_code
_entity_poly.pdbx_strand_id
1 'polypeptide(L)'
;MATLSSFLTGAQWLKRGPQTAAQRLYASYASTIASSNYSRGGKIPAFYAADAVFHNQNNADYHGKEIWPWIKALFDELGALKHDFTHIWEVQNDDGSVYLISHLTRHIWTPGNNSDKPTVSVPFMWVSLIKPSNSVDAVDGMQFQEVWIYWDTNLLRPFYPEDALVFRTHNTSAIKAKL
;
A
#
# COMPACT_ATOMS: atom_id res chain seq x y z
N MET A 1 26.62 4.23 4.08
CA MET A 1 26.54 2.97 3.35
C MET A 1 25.21 2.32 3.72
N ALA A 2 24.44 1.85 2.76
CA ALA A 2 23.18 1.18 3.06
C ALA A 2 23.43 -0.17 3.74
N THR A 3 22.70 -0.47 4.81
CA THR A 3 22.84 -1.73 5.58
C THR A 3 21.51 -2.40 5.79
N LEU A 4 21.44 -3.73 5.63
CA LEU A 4 20.29 -4.52 6.03
C LEU A 4 20.13 -4.42 7.55
N SER A 5 19.09 -3.70 8.00
CA SER A 5 18.84 -3.43 9.42
C SER A 5 17.79 -4.35 10.02
N SER A 6 16.88 -4.89 9.21
CA SER A 6 15.86 -5.83 9.65
C SER A 6 15.46 -6.82 8.57
N PHE A 7 15.12 -8.04 8.99
CA PHE A 7 14.48 -9.06 8.16
C PHE A 7 13.46 -9.83 9.00
N LEU A 8 12.23 -9.91 8.50
CA LEU A 8 11.15 -10.68 9.11
C LEU A 8 10.49 -11.57 8.07
N THR A 9 10.30 -12.84 8.42
CA THR A 9 9.36 -13.74 7.72
C THR A 9 7.92 -13.40 8.10
N GLY A 10 6.97 -13.87 7.30
CA GLY A 10 5.54 -13.77 7.57
C GLY A 10 5.13 -14.33 8.93
N ALA A 11 5.70 -15.48 9.31
CA ALA A 11 5.45 -16.10 10.61
C ALA A 11 5.98 -15.24 11.76
N GLN A 12 7.16 -14.62 11.60
CA GLN A 12 7.70 -13.70 12.59
C GLN A 12 6.87 -12.42 12.68
N TRP A 13 6.43 -11.87 11.55
CA TRP A 13 5.53 -10.73 11.50
C TRP A 13 4.22 -11.01 12.23
N LEU A 14 3.59 -12.17 11.97
CA LEU A 14 2.35 -12.56 12.65
C LEU A 14 2.55 -12.75 14.17
N LYS A 15 3.66 -13.36 14.58
CA LYS A 15 3.93 -13.67 15.98
C LYS A 15 4.35 -12.45 16.80
N ARG A 16 5.13 -11.55 16.21
CA ARG A 16 5.80 -10.45 16.94
C ARG A 16 5.24 -9.07 16.61
N GLY A 17 4.55 -8.95 15.47
CA GLY A 17 4.13 -7.66 14.93
C GLY A 17 5.29 -6.81 14.39
N PRO A 18 5.02 -5.57 13.95
CA PRO A 18 6.03 -4.63 13.51
C PRO A 18 6.97 -4.19 14.65
N GLN A 19 8.28 -4.30 14.44
CA GLN A 19 9.32 -4.04 15.44
C GLN A 19 9.93 -2.63 15.33
N THR A 20 10.02 -2.09 14.12
CA THR A 20 10.62 -0.77 13.83
C THR A 20 9.55 0.28 13.49
N ALA A 21 9.92 1.56 13.46
CA ALA A 21 9.01 2.64 13.08
C ALA A 21 8.54 2.51 11.62
N ALA A 22 9.43 2.14 10.70
CA ALA A 22 9.09 1.88 9.30
C ALA A 22 8.15 0.67 9.14
N GLN A 23 8.38 -0.43 9.86
CA GLN A 23 7.43 -1.54 9.94
C GLN A 23 6.07 -1.12 10.52
N ARG A 24 6.04 -0.26 11.55
CA ARG A 24 4.78 0.22 12.16
C ARG A 24 4.01 1.15 11.22
N LEU A 25 4.69 2.03 10.49
CA LEU A 25 4.09 2.79 9.39
C LEU A 25 3.43 1.86 8.37
N TYR A 26 4.17 0.85 7.90
CA TYR A 26 3.66 -0.07 6.89
C TYR A 26 2.49 -0.94 7.39
N ALA A 27 2.57 -1.43 8.63
CA ALA A 27 1.48 -2.17 9.26
C ALA A 27 0.22 -1.31 9.43
N SER A 28 0.37 -0.05 9.83
CA SER A 28 -0.72 0.91 10.00
C SER A 28 -1.39 1.21 8.65
N TYR A 29 -0.60 1.40 7.60
CA TYR A 29 -1.10 1.56 6.23
C TYR A 29 -1.89 0.33 5.79
N ALA A 30 -1.30 -0.87 5.88
CA ALA A 30 -1.92 -2.13 5.47
C ALA A 30 -3.24 -2.39 6.21
N SER A 31 -3.27 -2.14 7.52
CA SER A 31 -4.46 -2.28 8.35
C SER A 31 -5.55 -1.27 7.97
N THR A 32 -5.15 -0.01 7.70
CA THR A 32 -6.09 1.04 7.31
C THR A 32 -6.79 0.67 6.01
N ILE A 33 -6.05 0.30 4.96
CA ILE A 33 -6.68 -0.13 3.70
C ILE A 33 -7.50 -1.41 3.89
N ALA A 34 -7.09 -2.35 4.74
CA ALA A 34 -7.83 -3.59 4.96
C ALA A 34 -9.15 -3.42 5.71
N SER A 35 -9.20 -2.47 6.64
CA SER A 35 -10.37 -2.27 7.50
C SER A 35 -11.55 -1.58 6.82
N SER A 36 -11.39 -1.05 5.60
CA SER A 36 -12.33 -0.13 4.92
C SER A 36 -12.68 1.14 5.73
N ASN A 37 -12.11 1.34 6.92
CA ASN A 37 -12.49 2.42 7.84
C ASN A 37 -12.12 3.83 7.33
N TYR A 38 -11.23 3.92 6.34
CA TYR A 38 -10.94 5.19 5.64
C TYR A 38 -12.16 5.75 4.88
N SER A 39 -13.20 4.94 4.65
CA SER A 39 -14.44 5.38 4.01
C SER A 39 -15.41 6.08 4.98
N ARG A 40 -15.29 5.87 6.30
CA ARG A 40 -16.26 6.29 7.32
C ARG A 40 -15.96 7.63 8.01
N GLY A 41 -15.12 8.47 7.39
CA GLY A 41 -14.80 9.81 7.92
C GLY A 41 -13.83 9.84 9.11
N GLY A 42 -13.20 8.70 9.44
CA GLY A 42 -12.12 8.67 10.42
C GLY A 42 -10.89 9.47 9.95
N LYS A 43 -10.16 10.06 10.90
CA LYS A 43 -8.90 10.76 10.59
C LYS A 43 -7.90 9.74 10.04
N ILE A 44 -7.40 10.01 8.84
CA ILE A 44 -6.44 9.16 8.15
C ILE A 44 -5.04 9.63 8.54
N PRO A 45 -4.15 8.73 9.00
CA PRO A 45 -2.77 9.10 9.27
C PRO A 45 -2.11 9.71 8.03
N ALA A 46 -1.16 10.61 8.25
CA ALA A 46 -0.40 11.20 7.16
C ALA A 46 0.63 10.18 6.64
N PHE A 47 0.19 9.16 5.89
CA PHE A 47 1.07 8.08 5.42
C PHE A 47 2.13 8.55 4.42
N TYR A 48 1.82 9.57 3.61
CA TYR A 48 2.67 10.05 2.52
C TYR A 48 3.20 11.44 2.81
N ALA A 49 4.46 11.70 2.45
CA ALA A 49 5.02 13.04 2.41
C ALA A 49 4.29 13.91 1.35
N ALA A 50 4.37 15.23 1.50
CA ALA A 50 3.66 16.16 0.61
C ALA A 50 4.14 16.07 -0.86
N ASP A 51 5.41 15.74 -1.05
CA ASP A 51 6.09 15.55 -2.33
C ASP A 51 6.30 14.07 -2.68
N ALA A 52 5.58 13.16 -2.01
CA ALA A 52 5.73 11.73 -2.24
C ALA A 52 5.33 11.33 -3.67
N VAL A 53 5.92 10.25 -4.16
CA VAL A 53 5.55 9.63 -5.44
C VAL A 53 5.12 8.19 -5.22
N PHE A 54 3.99 7.81 -5.82
CA PHE A 54 3.48 6.45 -5.83
C PHE A 54 3.46 5.93 -7.25
N HIS A 55 4.27 4.92 -7.52
CA HIS A 55 4.40 4.24 -8.79
C HIS A 55 3.52 2.99 -8.79
N ASN A 56 2.49 3.01 -9.61
CA ASN A 56 1.70 1.82 -9.87
C ASN A 56 2.31 1.03 -11.06
N GLN A 57 2.12 -0.28 -11.07
CA GLN A 57 2.73 -1.17 -12.07
C GLN A 57 2.27 -0.95 -13.53
N ASN A 58 1.22 -0.17 -13.69
CA ASN A 58 0.60 0.19 -14.96
C ASN A 58 1.28 1.43 -15.60
N ASN A 59 2.44 1.85 -15.07
CA ASN A 59 3.17 3.08 -15.39
C ASN A 59 2.44 4.38 -15.04
N ALA A 60 1.40 4.33 -14.21
CA ALA A 60 0.76 5.52 -13.68
C ALA A 60 1.45 5.93 -12.37
N ASP A 61 1.85 7.20 -12.33
CA ASP A 61 2.40 7.85 -11.14
C ASP A 61 1.36 8.77 -10.51
N TYR A 62 1.31 8.75 -9.17
CA TYR A 62 0.48 9.62 -8.35
C TYR A 62 1.37 10.41 -7.40
N HIS A 63 1.12 11.72 -7.29
CA HIS A 63 1.99 12.62 -6.55
C HIS A 63 1.28 13.27 -5.37
N GLY A 64 1.90 13.23 -4.20
CA GLY A 64 1.46 13.91 -2.98
C GLY A 64 -0.04 13.77 -2.70
N LYS A 65 -0.78 14.87 -2.85
CA LYS A 65 -2.22 14.95 -2.61
C LYS A 65 -3.09 14.03 -3.48
N GLU A 66 -2.57 13.53 -4.60
CA GLU A 66 -3.31 12.64 -5.51
C GLU A 66 -3.30 11.18 -5.04
N ILE A 67 -2.29 10.81 -4.25
CA ILE A 67 -2.04 9.41 -3.87
C ILE A 67 -3.21 8.84 -3.07
N TRP A 68 -3.60 9.53 -2.00
CA TRP A 68 -4.62 8.99 -1.10
C TRP A 68 -6.03 8.91 -1.71
N PRO A 69 -6.53 9.93 -2.44
CA PRO A 69 -7.78 9.81 -3.19
C PRO A 69 -7.78 8.64 -4.17
N TRP A 70 -6.68 8.39 -4.87
CA TRP A 70 -6.56 7.26 -5.78
C TRP A 70 -6.58 5.91 -5.04
N ILE A 71 -5.81 5.77 -3.95
CA ILE A 71 -5.81 4.57 -3.09
C ILE A 71 -7.24 4.26 -2.62
N LYS A 72 -7.95 5.28 -2.13
CA LYS A 72 -9.34 5.14 -1.69
C LYS A 72 -10.22 4.62 -2.82
N ALA A 73 -10.16 5.25 -4.00
CA ALA A 73 -10.95 4.83 -5.16
C ALA A 73 -10.64 3.38 -5.57
N LEU A 74 -9.37 2.98 -5.56
CA LEU A 74 -8.95 1.62 -5.91
C LEU A 74 -9.51 0.59 -4.92
N PHE A 75 -9.35 0.83 -3.63
CA PHE A 75 -9.76 -0.13 -2.61
C PHE A 75 -11.27 -0.13 -2.36
N ASP A 76 -11.99 0.97 -2.66
CA ASP A 76 -13.46 1.00 -2.62
C ASP A 76 -14.10 0.09 -3.69
N GLU A 77 -13.39 -0.24 -4.78
CA GLU A 77 -13.82 -1.25 -5.76
C GLU A 77 -13.64 -2.69 -5.23
N LEU A 78 -12.78 -2.89 -4.23
CA LEU A 78 -12.49 -4.19 -3.64
C LEU A 78 -13.42 -4.39 -2.43
N GLY A 79 -14.28 -5.42 -2.45
CA GLY A 79 -15.27 -5.63 -1.37
C GLY A 79 -14.64 -5.80 0.01
N ALA A 80 -13.59 -6.62 0.11
CA ALA A 80 -12.73 -6.72 1.28
C ALA A 80 -11.33 -7.21 0.90
N LEU A 81 -10.35 -7.02 1.78
CA LEU A 81 -8.99 -7.49 1.56
C LEU A 81 -8.29 -7.97 2.83
N LYS A 82 -7.30 -8.84 2.64
CA LYS A 82 -6.35 -9.29 3.66
C LYS A 82 -4.95 -9.40 3.06
N HIS A 83 -3.93 -9.10 3.85
CA HIS A 83 -2.53 -9.27 3.45
C HIS A 83 -1.88 -10.37 4.30
N ASP A 84 -1.38 -11.39 3.62
CA ASP A 84 -0.56 -12.44 4.23
C ASP A 84 0.90 -12.22 3.84
N PHE A 85 1.63 -11.55 4.75
CA PHE A 85 3.04 -11.26 4.56
C PHE A 85 3.87 -12.54 4.48
N THR A 86 4.82 -12.58 3.56
CA THR A 86 5.79 -13.68 3.42
C THR A 86 7.17 -13.24 3.90
N HIS A 87 7.60 -12.05 3.49
CA HIS A 87 8.90 -11.50 3.87
C HIS A 87 8.85 -9.97 3.90
N ILE A 88 9.59 -9.38 4.83
CA ILE A 88 9.77 -7.93 4.97
C ILE A 88 11.26 -7.68 5.25
N TRP A 89 11.87 -6.81 4.47
CA TRP A 89 13.25 -6.38 4.62
C TRP A 89 13.30 -4.88 4.84
N GLU A 90 14.21 -4.45 5.70
CA GLU A 90 14.55 -3.04 5.88
C GLU A 90 16.03 -2.83 5.60
N VAL A 91 16.32 -1.89 4.70
CA VAL A 91 17.67 -1.42 4.42
C VAL A 91 17.73 0.03 4.88
N GLN A 92 18.53 0.28 5.92
CA GLN A 92 18.70 1.61 6.48
C GLN A 92 19.85 2.34 5.77
N ASN A 93 19.62 3.61 5.45
CA ASN A 93 20.60 4.53 4.90
C ASN A 93 21.19 5.44 6.00
N ASP A 94 22.33 6.05 5.73
CA ASP A 94 23.02 6.94 6.70
C ASP A 94 22.22 8.19 7.06
N ASP A 95 21.35 8.65 6.16
CA ASP A 95 20.49 9.82 6.36
C ASP A 95 19.25 9.51 7.22
N GLY A 96 19.15 8.30 7.76
CA GLY A 96 18.01 7.84 8.56
C GLY A 96 16.81 7.37 7.74
N SER A 97 16.87 7.42 6.41
CA SER A 97 15.83 6.83 5.57
C SER A 97 15.94 5.31 5.52
N VAL A 98 14.81 4.66 5.22
CA VAL A 98 14.69 3.20 5.17
C VAL A 98 14.05 2.80 3.84
N TYR A 99 14.72 1.92 3.10
CA TYR A 99 14.03 1.13 2.09
C TYR A 99 13.34 -0.05 2.76
N LEU A 100 12.02 -0.09 2.68
CA LEU A 100 11.21 -1.23 3.11
C LEU A 100 10.75 -1.99 1.87
N ILE A 101 11.11 -3.26 1.80
CA ILE A 101 10.70 -4.18 0.74
C ILE A 101 9.85 -5.25 1.38
N SER A 102 8.70 -5.61 0.79
CA SER A 102 7.91 -6.73 1.27
C SER A 102 7.29 -7.55 0.16
N HIS A 103 7.21 -8.86 0.41
CA HIS A 103 6.45 -9.82 -0.38
C HIS A 103 5.27 -10.30 0.44
N LEU A 104 4.09 -10.33 -0.15
CA LEU A 104 2.86 -10.77 0.49
C LEU A 104 1.88 -11.35 -0.53
N THR A 105 0.92 -12.13 -0.06
CA THR A 105 -0.27 -12.50 -0.82
C THR A 105 -1.39 -11.55 -0.43
N ARG A 106 -1.99 -10.88 -1.42
CA ARG A 106 -3.19 -10.07 -1.23
C ARG A 106 -4.42 -10.91 -1.55
N HIS A 107 -5.18 -11.23 -0.53
CA HIS A 107 -6.46 -11.90 -0.66
C HIS A 107 -7.55 -10.84 -0.86
N ILE A 108 -8.39 -11.03 -1.88
CA ILE A 108 -9.41 -10.06 -2.29
C ILE A 108 -10.76 -10.77 -2.34
N TRP A 109 -11.75 -10.16 -1.71
CA TRP A 109 -13.15 -10.50 -1.83
C TRP A 109 -13.80 -9.45 -2.70
N THR A 110 -14.42 -9.89 -3.79
CA THR A 110 -15.24 -9.01 -4.63
C THR A 110 -16.49 -8.57 -3.85
N PRO A 111 -17.09 -7.42 -4.19
CA PRO A 111 -18.38 -7.02 -3.64
C PRO A 111 -19.40 -8.16 -3.70
N GLY A 112 -20.04 -8.45 -2.57
CA GLY A 112 -21.03 -9.54 -2.44
C GLY A 112 -20.46 -10.91 -2.05
N ASN A 113 -19.14 -11.12 -2.07
CA ASN A 113 -18.54 -12.34 -1.51
C ASN A 113 -18.42 -12.23 0.02
N ASN A 114 -19.35 -12.85 0.74
CA ASN A 114 -19.37 -12.92 2.20
C ASN A 114 -18.82 -14.24 2.77
N SER A 115 -18.14 -15.05 1.96
CA SER A 115 -17.58 -16.33 2.41
C SER A 115 -16.23 -16.14 3.09
N ASP A 116 -15.78 -17.14 3.84
CA ASP A 116 -14.45 -17.16 4.47
C ASP A 116 -13.30 -17.29 3.44
N LYS A 117 -13.62 -17.53 2.16
CA LYS A 117 -12.64 -17.73 1.10
C LYS A 117 -12.57 -16.52 0.18
N PRO A 118 -11.36 -16.01 -0.13
CA PRO A 118 -11.22 -14.90 -1.06
C PRO A 118 -11.70 -15.32 -2.45
N THR A 119 -12.23 -14.35 -3.19
CA THR A 119 -12.52 -14.52 -4.63
C THR A 119 -11.24 -14.82 -5.39
N VAL A 120 -10.15 -14.13 -5.02
CA VAL A 120 -8.86 -14.25 -5.68
C VAL A 120 -7.72 -13.91 -4.71
N SER A 121 -6.58 -14.57 -4.89
CA SER A 121 -5.36 -14.33 -4.12
C SER A 121 -4.24 -13.96 -5.08
N VAL A 122 -3.65 -12.78 -4.90
CA VAL A 122 -2.71 -12.18 -5.84
C VAL A 122 -1.35 -12.03 -5.17
N PRO A 123 -0.25 -12.56 -5.74
CA PRO A 123 1.10 -12.24 -5.30
C PRO A 123 1.34 -10.73 -5.42
N PHE A 124 1.87 -10.13 -4.37
CA PHE A 124 2.05 -8.68 -4.26
C PHE A 124 3.43 -8.37 -3.68
N MET A 125 4.12 -7.42 -4.29
CA MET A 125 5.37 -6.85 -3.82
C MET A 125 5.20 -5.36 -3.60
N TRP A 126 5.72 -4.90 -2.46
CA TRP A 126 5.82 -3.50 -2.09
C TRP A 126 7.29 -3.13 -1.97
N VAL A 127 7.67 -1.99 -2.53
CA VAL A 127 8.96 -1.35 -2.28
C VAL A 127 8.67 0.09 -1.89
N SER A 128 9.30 0.59 -0.83
CA SER A 128 9.14 2.00 -0.47
C SER A 128 10.40 2.59 0.12
N LEU A 129 10.65 3.86 -0.21
CA LEU A 129 11.53 4.73 0.54
C LEU A 129 10.71 5.43 1.62
N ILE A 130 11.11 5.25 2.87
CA ILE A 130 10.48 5.85 4.06
C ILE A 130 11.47 6.83 4.68
N LYS A 131 10.99 8.01 5.05
CA LYS A 131 11.80 9.05 5.70
C LYS A 131 11.19 9.50 7.03
N PRO A 132 12.03 10.00 7.96
CA PRO A 132 11.54 10.76 9.11
C PRO A 132 10.68 11.95 8.67
N SER A 133 9.67 12.27 9.46
CA SER A 133 8.74 13.36 9.23
C SER A 133 8.46 14.11 10.52
N ASN A 134 8.32 15.43 10.37
CA ASN A 134 7.90 16.33 11.44
C ASN A 134 6.37 16.52 11.48
N SER A 135 5.62 15.82 10.63
CA SER A 135 4.16 15.88 10.66
C SER A 135 3.65 15.26 11.96
N VAL A 136 2.81 16.01 12.68
CA VAL A 136 2.15 15.53 13.92
C VAL A 136 1.24 14.33 13.70
N ASP A 137 0.84 14.10 12.44
CA ASP A 137 -0.05 13.02 12.04
C ASP A 137 0.71 11.85 11.37
N ALA A 138 2.04 11.90 11.32
CA ALA A 138 2.86 10.80 10.83
C ALA A 138 2.87 9.63 11.82
N VAL A 139 2.78 8.41 11.31
CA VAL A 139 2.85 7.20 12.15
C VAL A 139 4.29 7.03 12.62
N ASP A 140 4.49 7.10 13.94
CA ASP A 140 5.81 7.07 14.58
C ASP A 140 6.83 8.04 13.98
N GLY A 141 6.35 9.22 13.52
CA GLY A 141 7.21 10.21 12.89
C GLY A 141 7.82 9.77 11.56
N MET A 142 7.19 8.81 10.85
CA MET A 142 7.65 8.30 9.56
C MET A 142 6.59 8.51 8.47
N GLN A 143 7.02 8.77 7.23
CA GLN A 143 6.16 8.83 6.06
C GLN A 143 6.80 8.15 4.86
N PHE A 144 5.97 7.65 3.94
CA PHE A 144 6.41 7.22 2.62
C PHE A 144 6.82 8.43 1.79
N GLN A 145 8.05 8.40 1.30
CA GLN A 145 8.57 9.35 0.31
C GLN A 145 8.34 8.82 -1.11
N GLU A 146 8.54 7.53 -1.31
CA GLU A 146 8.42 6.90 -2.62
C GLU A 146 7.92 5.48 -2.46
N VAL A 147 7.02 5.03 -3.33
CA VAL A 147 6.41 3.70 -3.26
C VAL A 147 6.30 3.10 -4.66
N TRP A 148 6.66 1.83 -4.79
CA TRP A 148 6.37 1.00 -5.96
C TRP A 148 5.57 -0.21 -5.55
N ILE A 149 4.58 -0.56 -6.36
CA ILE A 149 3.81 -1.79 -6.20
C ILE A 149 3.90 -2.66 -7.44
N TYR A 150 3.96 -3.97 -7.23
CA TYR A 150 3.95 -4.97 -8.29
C TYR A 150 3.03 -6.13 -7.86
N TRP A 151 2.06 -6.48 -8.70
CA TRP A 151 1.07 -7.50 -8.41
C TRP A 151 0.39 -8.02 -9.66
N ASP A 152 0.12 -9.32 -9.75
CA ASP A 152 -0.46 -9.89 -10.97
C ASP A 152 -1.96 -9.55 -11.11
N THR A 153 -2.27 -8.38 -11.69
CA THR A 153 -3.65 -7.93 -11.87
C THR A 153 -4.38 -8.74 -12.94
N ASN A 154 -3.71 -9.55 -13.77
CA ASN A 154 -4.42 -10.40 -14.73
C ASN A 154 -5.32 -11.42 -14.02
N LEU A 155 -4.97 -11.82 -12.79
CA LEU A 155 -5.80 -12.68 -11.95
C LEU A 155 -7.15 -12.04 -11.57
N LEU A 156 -7.29 -10.72 -11.69
CA LEU A 156 -8.52 -9.98 -11.39
C LEU A 156 -9.47 -9.90 -12.60
N ARG A 157 -8.98 -10.12 -13.83
CA ARG A 157 -9.77 -9.94 -15.08
C ARG A 157 -11.10 -10.71 -15.10
N PRO A 158 -11.21 -11.94 -14.56
CA PRO A 158 -12.49 -12.65 -14.56
C PRO A 158 -13.56 -12.03 -13.65
N PHE A 159 -13.18 -11.10 -12.77
CA PHE A 159 -14.01 -10.62 -11.66
C PHE A 159 -14.35 -9.14 -11.73
N TYR A 160 -13.65 -8.39 -12.58
CA TYR A 160 -13.79 -6.95 -12.71
C TYR A 160 -13.94 -6.57 -14.19
N PRO A 161 -14.73 -5.54 -14.51
CA PRO A 161 -14.86 -5.07 -15.89
C PRO A 161 -13.53 -4.48 -16.39
N GLU A 162 -13.34 -4.45 -17.71
CA GLU A 162 -12.08 -4.00 -18.33
C GLU A 162 -11.72 -2.53 -18.00
N ASP A 163 -12.72 -1.70 -17.67
CA ASP A 163 -12.56 -0.30 -17.32
C ASP A 163 -12.39 -0.04 -15.81
N ALA A 164 -12.33 -1.09 -14.99
CA ALA A 164 -12.06 -1.00 -13.55
C ALA A 164 -10.74 -0.28 -13.27
N LEU A 165 -10.67 0.47 -12.16
CA LEU A 165 -9.52 1.31 -11.84
C LEU A 165 -8.22 0.51 -11.73
N VAL A 166 -8.31 -0.74 -11.29
CA VAL A 166 -7.18 -1.66 -11.17
C VAL A 166 -6.48 -1.99 -12.51
N PHE A 167 -7.18 -1.82 -13.65
CA PHE A 167 -6.63 -2.08 -15.00
C PHE A 167 -6.27 -0.82 -15.77
N ARG A 168 -6.73 0.36 -15.34
CA ARG A 168 -6.42 1.62 -16.03
C ARG A 168 -4.93 1.85 -16.04
N THR A 169 -4.37 2.41 -17.10
CA THR A 169 -2.92 2.67 -17.25
C THR A 169 -2.55 4.16 -17.16
N HIS A 170 -3.51 5.01 -16.81
CA HIS A 170 -3.35 6.46 -16.80
C HIS A 170 -3.91 7.07 -15.51
N ASN A 171 -3.26 8.12 -14.99
CA ASN A 171 -3.74 8.85 -13.82
C ASN A 171 -5.09 9.52 -14.12
N THR A 172 -6.13 9.20 -13.35
CA THR A 172 -7.50 9.69 -13.53
C THR A 172 -7.68 11.16 -13.15
N SER A 173 -6.73 11.75 -12.43
CA SER A 173 -6.71 13.17 -12.08
C SER A 173 -6.57 14.07 -13.32
N ALA A 174 -5.94 13.57 -14.39
CA ALA A 174 -5.77 14.31 -15.64
C ALA A 174 -7.06 14.41 -16.48
N ILE A 175 -8.06 13.57 -16.22
CA ILE A 175 -9.28 13.50 -17.05
C ILE A 175 -10.30 14.59 -16.66
N LYS A 176 -10.28 15.07 -15.40
CA LYS A 176 -11.16 16.18 -14.96
C LYS A 176 -10.67 17.58 -15.33
N ALA A 177 -9.51 17.71 -15.98
CA ALA A 177 -8.98 19.00 -16.44
C ALA A 177 -9.27 19.29 -17.93
N LYS A 178 -10.07 18.44 -18.61
CA LYS A 178 -10.38 18.57 -20.05
C LYS A 178 -11.87 18.49 -20.40
N LEU A 179 -12.77 18.68 -19.44
CA LEU A 179 -14.20 18.92 -19.66
C LEU A 179 -14.61 20.17 -18.89
#